data_AF-A0A2N0MRX2-F1
#
_entry.id   AF-A0A2N0MRX2-F1
#
_cell.length_a   1.000
_cell.length_b   1.000
_cell.length_c   1.000
_cell.angle_alpha   90.00
_cell.angle_beta   90.00
_cell.angle_gamma   90.00
#
_symmetry.space_group_name_H-M   'P 1'
#
loop_
_entity.id
_entity.type
_entity.pdbx_description
1 polymer ?
#
loop_
_entity_poly.entity_id
_entity_poly.type
_entity_poly.pdbx_seq_one_letter_code
_entity_poly.pdbx_strand_id
1 'polypeptide(L)'
;MTTGSGLLEGLNPAQKDAVETVDGPLLIVAGPGSGKTRVITHRIAYLVREYDISPFNILAMTFTNKAAKEMRERLDRLVGYRSEALTVGTFHSFCAKLLRIDGHHLGLDSNYSIYDADDQATIIKQSMELADVDPKRNPPRAVLSAISKAKNQLWDSRAMTKNADQDNFFEETCARVYHHYEEILTRNNALDFDDLLMKSVQLLREFPEVRKKYQDRYQYIMVDEFQDTNIAQYQLARFLAESHQNICVVGDPDQSIYSWRSADIRNILSFQQDYPKSKTITLDQNYRSTSTILEAAKNMISINGRRIQNDLFTDNDKGHLVEVREAYDEGEEASFVIAESKRLVREDGFKPGDCAVMYRINAQSRALEEACLHQGTKYRLVGGIRFYKRREVKDLMAYLHMVHNPHDDVNVGRVINVPPRGIGAKSMQQMANWARGKDLPMFSAM
;
A
#
# COMPACT_ATOMS: atom_id res chain seq x y z
N MET A 1 -22.17 -8.27 33.05
CA MET A 1 -22.59 -7.10 32.25
C MET A 1 -21.78 -5.91 32.75
N THR A 2 -20.63 -5.65 32.14
CA THR A 2 -19.82 -4.46 32.41
C THR A 2 -20.29 -3.36 31.47
N THR A 3 -20.84 -2.31 32.07
CA THR A 3 -21.33 -1.08 31.43
C THR A 3 -20.27 -0.42 30.54
N GLY A 4 -20.71 0.14 29.41
CA GLY A 4 -19.90 0.63 28.29
C GLY A 4 -18.97 1.83 28.49
N SER A 5 -18.36 2.05 29.66
CA SER A 5 -17.45 3.20 29.88
C SER A 5 -16.00 2.95 29.46
N GLY A 6 -15.52 1.71 29.57
CA GLY A 6 -14.08 1.42 29.48
C GLY A 6 -13.45 1.67 28.10
N LEU A 7 -14.23 1.61 27.01
CA LEU A 7 -13.70 1.88 25.66
C LEU A 7 -13.45 3.36 25.41
N LEU A 8 -14.13 4.25 26.12
CA LEU A 8 -13.97 5.71 25.98
C LEU A 8 -12.98 6.27 27.00
N GLU A 9 -12.56 5.47 27.97
CA GLU A 9 -11.58 5.88 28.98
C GLU A 9 -10.21 6.19 28.36
N GLY A 10 -9.65 7.33 28.77
CA GLY A 10 -8.37 7.83 28.27
C GLY A 10 -8.40 8.38 26.84
N LEU A 11 -9.58 8.57 26.23
CA LEU A 11 -9.75 9.35 24.99
C LEU A 11 -10.09 10.81 25.33
N ASN A 12 -9.57 11.76 24.57
CA ASN A 12 -9.97 13.17 24.69
C ASN A 12 -11.36 13.41 24.06
N PRO A 13 -11.99 14.59 24.25
CA PRO A 13 -13.32 14.86 23.72
C PRO A 13 -13.48 14.66 22.20
N ALA A 14 -12.50 15.08 21.39
CA ALA A 14 -12.56 14.92 19.94
C ALA A 14 -12.42 13.45 19.51
N GLN A 15 -11.55 12.68 20.18
CA GLN A 15 -11.42 11.25 19.97
C GLN A 15 -12.70 10.50 20.37
N LYS A 16 -13.34 10.88 21.48
CA LYS A 16 -14.63 10.31 21.91
C LYS A 16 -15.72 10.61 20.87
N ASP A 17 -15.83 11.84 20.42
CA ASP A 17 -16.81 12.24 19.40
C ASP A 17 -16.63 11.42 18.11
N ALA A 18 -15.39 11.15 17.71
CA ALA A 18 -15.07 10.30 16.56
C ALA A 18 -15.38 8.82 16.77
N VAL A 19 -15.28 8.30 18.00
CA VAL A 19 -15.67 6.94 18.35
C VAL A 19 -17.20 6.80 18.42
N GLU A 20 -17.89 7.81 18.96
CA GLU A 20 -19.33 7.81 19.22
C GLU A 20 -20.19 8.13 17.99
N THR A 21 -19.64 8.79 16.96
CA THR A 21 -20.37 9.12 15.72
C THR A 21 -20.64 7.85 14.89
N VAL A 22 -21.59 7.01 15.23
CA VAL A 22 -21.74 5.67 14.64
C VAL A 22 -22.09 5.67 13.15
N ASP A 23 -23.16 6.35 12.76
CA ASP A 23 -23.70 6.29 11.40
C ASP A 23 -23.28 7.47 10.53
N GLY A 24 -23.36 7.25 9.22
CA GLY A 24 -23.07 8.24 8.19
C GLY A 24 -21.57 8.41 7.90
N PRO A 25 -21.27 9.25 6.90
CA PRO A 25 -19.89 9.49 6.49
C PRO A 25 -19.16 10.34 7.53
N LEU A 26 -17.95 9.91 7.89
CA LEU A 26 -17.12 10.57 8.90
C LEU A 26 -15.71 10.79 8.35
N LEU A 27 -15.28 12.05 8.31
CA LEU A 27 -13.92 12.45 8.03
C LEU A 27 -13.21 12.81 9.33
N ILE A 28 -12.15 12.09 9.66
CA ILE A 28 -11.28 12.41 10.80
C ILE A 28 -9.98 13.01 10.25
N VAL A 29 -9.83 14.33 10.39
CA VAL A 29 -8.59 15.03 10.06
C VAL A 29 -7.69 14.97 11.29
N ALA A 30 -6.56 14.29 11.19
CA ALA A 30 -5.81 13.93 12.39
C ALA A 30 -4.32 14.12 12.18
N GLY A 31 -3.73 15.07 12.91
CA GLY A 31 -2.31 15.38 12.78
C GLY A 31 -1.38 14.27 13.24
N PRO A 32 -0.05 14.44 13.07
CA PRO A 32 0.94 13.49 13.54
C PRO A 32 0.76 13.22 15.03
N GLY A 33 0.81 11.95 15.43
CA GLY A 33 0.79 11.57 16.84
C GLY A 33 -0.53 11.81 17.57
N SER A 34 -1.61 12.16 16.87
CA SER A 34 -2.93 12.46 17.46
C SER A 34 -3.77 11.24 17.86
N GLY A 35 -3.27 10.03 17.57
CA GLY A 35 -3.96 8.79 17.89
C GLY A 35 -4.89 8.26 16.81
N LYS A 36 -4.70 8.61 15.52
CA LYS A 36 -5.43 8.07 14.34
C LYS A 36 -5.87 6.61 14.47
N THR A 37 -4.89 5.70 14.52
CA THR A 37 -5.16 4.26 14.63
C THR A 37 -5.84 3.87 15.95
N ARG A 38 -5.60 4.62 17.05
CA ARG A 38 -6.31 4.40 18.32
C ARG A 38 -7.80 4.71 18.15
N VAL A 39 -8.15 5.82 17.53
CA VAL A 39 -9.55 6.20 17.27
C VAL A 39 -10.24 5.16 16.39
N ILE A 40 -9.63 4.75 15.28
CA ILE A 40 -10.23 3.72 14.39
C ILE A 40 -10.48 2.41 15.16
N THR A 41 -9.49 1.93 15.91
CA THR A 41 -9.62 0.65 16.63
C THR A 41 -10.63 0.71 17.76
N HIS A 42 -10.68 1.81 18.53
CA HIS A 42 -11.70 2.02 19.55
C HIS A 42 -13.09 2.18 18.94
N ARG A 43 -13.23 2.87 17.80
CA ARG A 43 -14.48 2.99 17.06
C ARG A 43 -15.03 1.64 16.63
N ILE A 44 -14.21 0.80 16.01
CA ILE A 44 -14.63 -0.56 15.63
C ILE A 44 -15.05 -1.36 16.86
N ALA A 45 -14.28 -1.29 17.95
CA ALA A 45 -14.64 -1.98 19.19
C ALA A 45 -15.95 -1.46 19.80
N TYR A 46 -16.20 -0.16 19.72
CA TYR A 46 -17.42 0.50 20.20
C TYR A 46 -18.64 0.06 19.39
N LEU A 47 -18.55 0.01 18.06
CA LEU A 47 -19.60 -0.53 17.19
C LEU A 47 -19.97 -1.98 17.56
N VAL A 48 -18.96 -2.81 17.81
CA VAL A 48 -19.19 -4.23 18.13
C VAL A 48 -19.75 -4.42 19.54
N ARG A 49 -19.29 -3.64 20.52
CA ARG A 49 -19.60 -3.88 21.94
C ARG A 49 -20.82 -3.13 22.45
N GLU A 50 -21.00 -1.89 22.00
CA GLU A 50 -22.07 -1.02 22.50
C GLU A 50 -23.28 -1.01 21.57
N TYR A 51 -23.07 -1.17 20.25
CA TYR A 51 -24.14 -1.21 19.24
C TYR A 51 -24.44 -2.62 18.73
N ASP A 52 -23.75 -3.64 19.26
CA ASP A 52 -23.83 -5.05 18.87
C ASP A 52 -23.76 -5.30 17.35
N ILE A 53 -23.03 -4.45 16.62
CA ILE A 53 -22.79 -4.65 15.19
C ILE A 53 -21.94 -5.90 15.01
N SER A 54 -22.40 -6.82 14.16
CA SER A 54 -21.65 -8.02 13.83
C SER A 54 -20.28 -7.64 13.25
N PRO A 55 -19.15 -8.14 13.79
CA PRO A 55 -17.84 -7.89 13.23
C PRO A 55 -17.68 -8.38 11.78
N PHE A 56 -18.49 -9.35 11.35
CA PHE A 56 -18.56 -9.78 9.95
C PHE A 56 -18.93 -8.63 9.00
N ASN A 57 -19.63 -7.62 9.51
CA ASN A 57 -20.13 -6.49 8.74
C ASN A 57 -19.18 -5.29 8.69
N ILE A 58 -17.96 -5.42 9.24
CA ILE A 58 -17.00 -4.34 9.37
C ILE A 58 -15.76 -4.62 8.52
N LEU A 59 -15.40 -3.65 7.67
CA LEU A 59 -14.19 -3.65 6.85
C LEU A 59 -13.25 -2.53 7.29
N ALA A 60 -12.02 -2.89 7.68
CA ALA A 60 -10.97 -1.93 7.98
C ALA A 60 -9.78 -2.09 7.01
N MET A 61 -9.47 -1.02 6.28
CA MET A 61 -8.40 -0.98 5.28
C MET A 61 -7.30 0.00 5.67
N THR A 62 -6.05 -0.40 5.43
CA THR A 62 -4.86 0.44 5.65
C THR A 62 -3.92 0.40 4.44
N PHE A 63 -2.90 1.26 4.43
CA PHE A 63 -1.92 1.30 3.34
C PHE A 63 -0.83 0.20 3.43
N THR A 64 -0.44 -0.23 4.65
CA THR A 64 0.69 -1.15 4.84
C THR A 64 0.32 -2.41 5.62
N ASN A 65 0.98 -3.53 5.31
CA ASN A 65 0.78 -4.78 6.05
C ASN A 65 1.14 -4.66 7.53
N LYS A 66 2.11 -3.80 7.87
CA LYS A 66 2.48 -3.52 9.27
C LYS A 66 1.32 -2.82 10.00
N ALA A 67 0.76 -1.77 9.41
CA ALA A 67 -0.40 -1.07 9.98
C ALA A 67 -1.62 -1.99 10.12
N ALA A 68 -1.91 -2.82 9.11
CA ALA A 68 -2.99 -3.80 9.19
C ALA A 68 -2.76 -4.82 10.33
N LYS A 69 -1.54 -5.32 10.51
CA LYS A 69 -1.19 -6.24 11.60
C LYS A 69 -1.31 -5.58 12.98
N GLU A 70 -0.78 -4.38 13.15
CA GLU A 70 -0.90 -3.62 14.41
C GLU A 70 -2.36 -3.30 14.74
N MET A 71 -3.16 -2.93 13.74
CA MET A 71 -4.60 -2.71 13.90
C MET A 71 -5.32 -3.99 14.32
N ARG A 72 -5.01 -5.14 13.69
CA ARG A 72 -5.55 -6.45 14.06
C ARG A 72 -5.24 -6.82 15.50
N GLU A 73 -3.97 -6.73 15.91
CA GLU A 73 -3.54 -7.05 17.28
C GLU A 73 -4.24 -6.17 18.33
N ARG A 74 -4.51 -4.90 18.02
CA ARG A 74 -5.28 -4.00 18.90
C ARG A 74 -6.75 -4.41 18.96
N LEU A 75 -7.36 -4.72 17.83
CA LEU A 75 -8.76 -5.15 17.76
C LEU A 75 -8.98 -6.47 18.49
N ASP A 76 -8.06 -7.42 18.39
CA ASP A 76 -8.12 -8.69 19.12
C ASP A 76 -8.19 -8.47 20.64
N ARG A 77 -7.48 -7.47 21.16
CA ARG A 77 -7.52 -7.10 22.59
C ARG A 77 -8.81 -6.38 22.98
N LEU A 78 -9.32 -5.48 22.14
CA LEU A 78 -10.47 -4.64 22.46
C LEU A 78 -11.82 -5.36 22.27
N VAL A 79 -11.91 -6.20 21.24
CA VAL A 79 -13.12 -6.93 20.82
C VAL A 79 -13.13 -8.37 21.36
N GLY A 80 -11.96 -8.98 21.59
CA GLY A 80 -11.84 -10.37 22.03
C GLY A 80 -12.17 -11.35 20.92
N TYR A 81 -12.70 -12.54 21.26
CA TYR A 81 -12.92 -13.66 20.33
C TYR A 81 -13.76 -13.31 19.09
N ARG A 82 -14.62 -12.29 19.15
CA ARG A 82 -15.42 -11.84 18.00
C ARG A 82 -14.58 -11.15 16.92
N SER A 83 -13.32 -10.78 17.19
CA SER A 83 -12.45 -10.04 16.25
C SER A 83 -12.09 -10.85 15.00
N GLU A 84 -12.12 -12.18 15.06
CA GLU A 84 -11.74 -13.05 13.93
C GLU A 84 -12.62 -12.84 12.70
N ALA A 85 -13.90 -12.51 12.92
CA ALA A 85 -14.87 -12.23 11.86
C ALA A 85 -14.64 -10.88 11.15
N LEU A 86 -13.86 -9.97 11.74
CA LEU A 86 -13.53 -8.68 11.13
C LEU A 86 -12.70 -8.88 9.86
N THR A 87 -12.98 -8.10 8.83
CA THR A 87 -12.06 -8.00 7.68
C THR A 87 -11.11 -6.84 7.93
N VAL A 88 -9.86 -7.14 8.27
CA VAL A 88 -8.79 -6.14 8.50
C VAL A 88 -7.63 -6.46 7.57
N GLY A 89 -7.21 -5.50 6.75
CA GLY A 89 -6.15 -5.73 5.78
C GLY A 89 -5.70 -4.48 5.05
N THR A 90 -4.87 -4.67 4.02
CA THR A 90 -4.59 -3.61 3.05
C THR A 90 -5.59 -3.63 1.91
N PHE A 91 -5.71 -2.52 1.17
CA PHE A 91 -6.48 -2.47 -0.08
C PHE A 91 -6.15 -3.65 -1.01
N HIS A 92 -4.85 -3.91 -1.24
CA HIS A 92 -4.41 -5.00 -2.11
C HIS A 92 -4.79 -6.38 -1.56
N SER A 93 -4.70 -6.60 -0.24
CA SER A 93 -5.10 -7.88 0.36
C SER A 93 -6.60 -8.12 0.22
N PHE A 94 -7.40 -7.07 0.39
CA PHE A 94 -8.84 -7.11 0.18
C PHE A 94 -9.18 -7.41 -1.29
N CYS A 95 -8.62 -6.64 -2.22
CA CYS A 95 -8.80 -6.82 -3.66
C CYS A 95 -8.40 -8.22 -4.13
N ALA A 96 -7.25 -8.72 -3.67
CA ALA A 96 -6.82 -10.07 -3.98
C ALA A 96 -7.86 -11.09 -3.52
N LYS A 97 -8.35 -11.00 -2.27
CA LYS A 97 -9.39 -11.91 -1.77
C LYS A 97 -10.68 -11.80 -2.57
N LEU A 98 -11.11 -10.60 -2.91
CA LEU A 98 -12.31 -10.35 -3.71
C LEU A 98 -12.19 -10.98 -5.11
N LEU A 99 -11.06 -10.78 -5.79
CA LEU A 99 -10.81 -11.37 -7.11
C LEU A 99 -10.64 -12.89 -7.08
N ARG A 100 -10.10 -13.46 -5.99
CA ARG A 100 -10.06 -14.92 -5.82
C ARG A 100 -11.45 -15.55 -5.71
N ILE A 101 -12.43 -14.83 -5.14
CA ILE A 101 -13.79 -15.33 -4.93
C ILE A 101 -14.66 -15.06 -6.17
N ASP A 102 -14.68 -13.82 -6.65
CA ASP A 102 -15.63 -13.35 -7.67
C ASP A 102 -14.96 -12.91 -8.97
N GLY A 103 -13.64 -13.09 -9.12
CA GLY A 103 -12.90 -12.72 -10.34
C GLY A 103 -13.30 -13.51 -11.59
N HIS A 104 -13.94 -14.67 -11.42
CA HIS A 104 -14.46 -15.48 -12.53
C HIS A 104 -15.48 -14.72 -13.39
N HIS A 105 -16.19 -13.73 -12.85
CA HIS A 105 -17.05 -12.82 -13.63
C HIS A 105 -16.27 -12.02 -14.68
N LEU A 106 -14.99 -11.75 -14.43
CA LEU A 106 -14.06 -11.10 -15.36
C LEU A 106 -13.27 -12.11 -16.22
N GLY A 107 -13.59 -13.40 -16.15
CA GLY A 107 -12.80 -14.46 -16.81
C GLY A 107 -11.44 -14.71 -16.15
N LEU A 108 -11.27 -14.32 -14.89
CA LEU A 108 -10.05 -14.59 -14.12
C LEU A 108 -10.23 -15.85 -13.27
N ASP A 109 -9.29 -16.79 -13.37
CA ASP A 109 -9.34 -17.99 -12.54
C ASP A 109 -8.84 -17.70 -11.12
N SER A 110 -9.46 -18.36 -10.14
CA SER A 110 -9.15 -18.18 -8.72
C SER A 110 -7.72 -18.55 -8.32
N ASN A 111 -6.94 -19.21 -9.18
CA ASN A 111 -5.53 -19.58 -8.97
C ASN A 111 -4.52 -18.65 -9.66
N TYR A 112 -4.94 -17.48 -10.17
CA TYR A 112 -4.07 -16.51 -10.82
C TYR A 112 -2.74 -16.21 -10.10
N SER A 113 -1.67 -15.91 -10.82
CA SER A 113 -0.38 -15.49 -10.22
C SER A 113 -0.36 -13.99 -9.93
N ILE A 114 0.31 -13.57 -8.85
CA ILE A 114 0.56 -12.14 -8.57
C ILE A 114 2.01 -11.83 -8.93
N TYR A 115 2.21 -11.02 -9.97
CA TYR A 115 3.54 -10.69 -10.48
C TYR A 115 4.20 -9.57 -9.68
N ASP A 116 5.47 -9.78 -9.35
CA ASP A 116 6.29 -8.76 -8.72
C ASP A 116 7.09 -7.93 -9.73
N ALA A 117 7.90 -6.98 -9.24
CA ALA A 117 8.62 -6.05 -10.09
C ALA A 117 9.61 -6.71 -11.08
N ASP A 118 10.17 -7.88 -10.75
CA ASP A 118 11.09 -8.56 -11.67
C ASP A 118 10.31 -9.39 -12.70
N ASP A 119 9.16 -9.94 -12.32
CA ASP A 119 8.24 -10.61 -13.25
C ASP A 119 7.68 -9.59 -14.25
N GLN A 120 7.21 -8.43 -13.75
CA GLN A 120 6.82 -7.27 -14.55
C GLN A 120 7.93 -6.81 -15.50
N ALA A 121 9.19 -6.76 -15.03
CA ALA A 121 10.34 -6.40 -15.85
C ALA A 121 10.65 -7.41 -16.97
N THR A 122 10.22 -8.66 -16.81
CA THR A 122 10.33 -9.70 -17.84
C THR A 122 9.24 -9.53 -18.88
N ILE A 123 7.98 -9.43 -18.45
CA ILE A 123 6.85 -9.30 -19.38
C ILE A 123 6.84 -7.97 -20.14
N ILE A 124 7.31 -6.87 -19.53
CA ILE A 124 7.36 -5.58 -20.24
C ILE A 124 8.33 -5.63 -21.43
N LYS A 125 9.46 -6.34 -21.30
CA LYS A 125 10.40 -6.52 -22.41
C LYS A 125 9.79 -7.33 -23.55
N GLN A 126 9.10 -8.43 -23.21
CA GLN A 126 8.37 -9.22 -24.19
C GLN A 126 7.26 -8.40 -24.88
N SER A 127 6.56 -7.57 -24.12
CA SER A 127 5.52 -6.67 -24.64
C SER A 127 6.09 -5.63 -25.60
N MET A 128 7.28 -5.10 -25.30
CA MET A 128 7.99 -4.15 -26.17
C MET A 128 8.46 -4.81 -27.46
N GLU A 129 8.93 -6.05 -27.41
CA GLU A 129 9.29 -6.83 -28.61
C GLU A 129 8.05 -7.05 -29.51
N LEU A 130 6.90 -7.41 -28.93
CA LEU A 130 5.65 -7.56 -29.69
C LEU A 130 5.15 -6.24 -30.29
N ALA A 131 5.38 -5.13 -29.58
CA ALA A 131 5.02 -3.79 -30.04
C ALA A 131 6.04 -3.17 -31.02
N ASP A 132 7.12 -3.88 -31.39
CA ASP A 132 8.23 -3.32 -32.19
C ASP A 132 8.82 -2.02 -31.59
N VAL A 133 9.03 -2.02 -30.27
CA VAL A 133 9.56 -0.88 -29.51
C VAL A 133 10.98 -1.18 -29.01
N ASP A 134 11.94 -0.33 -29.41
CA ASP A 134 13.34 -0.45 -28.97
C ASP A 134 13.50 -0.08 -27.47
N PRO A 135 13.96 -1.02 -26.61
CA PRO A 135 14.21 -0.77 -25.20
C PRO A 135 15.34 0.23 -24.89
N LYS A 136 16.22 0.51 -25.85
CA LYS A 136 17.28 1.52 -25.68
C LYS A 136 16.72 2.93 -25.78
N ARG A 137 15.75 3.15 -26.67
CA ARG A 137 15.06 4.44 -26.83
C ARG A 137 13.98 4.64 -25.78
N ASN A 138 13.29 3.57 -25.39
CA ASN A 138 12.22 3.58 -24.42
C ASN A 138 12.59 2.68 -23.24
N PRO A 139 13.21 3.20 -22.16
CA PRO A 139 13.65 2.36 -21.05
C PRO A 139 12.47 1.58 -20.46
N PRO A 140 12.55 0.23 -20.29
CA PRO A 140 11.42 -0.59 -19.84
C PRO A 140 10.80 -0.15 -18.50
N ARG A 141 11.63 0.37 -17.58
CA ARG A 141 11.15 0.91 -16.29
C ARG A 141 10.30 2.17 -16.45
N ALA A 142 10.63 3.02 -17.43
CA ALA A 142 9.86 4.22 -17.71
C ALA A 142 8.48 3.86 -18.29
N VAL A 143 8.46 2.91 -19.24
CA VAL A 143 7.21 2.40 -19.82
C VAL A 143 6.33 1.73 -18.76
N LEU A 144 6.90 0.87 -17.91
CA LEU A 144 6.17 0.24 -16.80
C LEU A 144 5.62 1.28 -15.82
N SER A 145 6.37 2.35 -15.53
CA SER A 145 5.89 3.45 -14.69
C SER A 145 4.72 4.21 -15.33
N ALA A 146 4.72 4.41 -16.65
CA ALA A 146 3.61 5.04 -17.36
C ALA A 146 2.35 4.14 -17.33
N ILE A 147 2.50 2.84 -17.56
CA ILE A 147 1.42 1.85 -17.44
C ILE A 147 0.86 1.83 -16.01
N SER A 148 1.72 1.79 -15.00
CA SER A 148 1.32 1.82 -13.59
C SER A 148 0.51 3.08 -13.28
N LYS A 149 0.95 4.26 -13.76
CA LYS A 149 0.17 5.51 -13.62
C LYS A 149 -1.20 5.40 -14.30
N ALA A 150 -1.28 4.87 -15.51
CA ALA A 150 -2.54 4.67 -16.22
C ALA A 150 -3.50 3.75 -15.45
N LYS A 151 -3.02 2.59 -14.96
CA LYS A 151 -3.82 1.67 -14.12
C LYS A 151 -4.33 2.33 -12.84
N ASN A 152 -3.50 3.13 -12.19
CA ASN A 152 -3.89 3.89 -10.99
C ASN A 152 -4.94 4.99 -11.26
N GLN A 153 -5.06 5.44 -12.52
CA GLN A 153 -6.14 6.30 -13.03
C GLN A 153 -7.33 5.52 -13.59
N LEU A 154 -7.35 4.18 -13.44
CA LEU A 154 -8.35 3.26 -13.99
C LEU A 154 -8.43 3.26 -15.53
N TRP A 155 -7.30 3.55 -16.20
CA TRP A 155 -7.22 3.51 -17.66
C TRP A 155 -6.73 2.14 -18.13
N ASP A 156 -7.55 1.48 -18.96
CA ASP A 156 -7.10 0.34 -19.79
C ASP A 156 -6.23 0.83 -20.95
N SER A 157 -5.63 -0.08 -21.70
CA SER A 157 -4.78 0.28 -22.85
C SER A 157 -5.50 1.21 -23.85
N ARG A 158 -6.80 1.00 -24.08
CA ARG A 158 -7.62 1.85 -24.97
C ARG A 158 -7.86 3.24 -24.41
N ALA A 159 -8.18 3.36 -23.12
CA ALA A 159 -8.34 4.64 -22.45
C ALA A 159 -7.02 5.41 -22.41
N MET A 160 -5.89 4.72 -22.21
CA MET A 160 -4.57 5.33 -22.28
C MET A 160 -4.29 5.90 -23.68
N THR A 161 -4.60 5.18 -24.76
CA THR A 161 -4.47 5.71 -26.13
C THR A 161 -5.33 6.95 -26.36
N LYS A 162 -6.57 6.99 -25.84
CA LYS A 162 -7.49 8.11 -26.03
C LYS A 162 -7.10 9.37 -25.24
N ASN A 163 -6.52 9.18 -24.06
CA ASN A 163 -6.12 10.29 -23.17
C ASN A 163 -4.65 10.68 -23.34
N ALA A 164 -3.87 9.94 -24.15
CA ALA A 164 -2.52 10.31 -24.49
C ALA A 164 -2.50 11.67 -25.19
N ASP A 165 -1.54 12.50 -24.82
CA ASP A 165 -1.27 13.72 -25.56
C ASP A 165 -0.83 13.35 -26.99
N GLN A 166 -1.53 13.87 -28.00
CA GLN A 166 -1.29 13.53 -29.41
C GLN A 166 0.11 13.92 -29.88
N ASP A 167 0.73 14.90 -29.20
CA ASP A 167 2.09 15.34 -29.50
C ASP A 167 3.16 14.57 -28.68
N ASN A 168 2.73 13.68 -27.77
CA ASN A 168 3.63 12.89 -26.91
C ASN A 168 3.81 11.46 -27.43
N PHE A 169 4.76 11.29 -28.35
CA PHE A 169 5.13 10.00 -28.94
C PHE A 169 5.45 8.90 -27.90
N PHE A 170 5.96 9.27 -26.72
CA PHE A 170 6.24 8.31 -25.65
C PHE A 170 4.96 7.71 -25.06
N GLU A 171 3.90 8.51 -24.87
CA GLU A 171 2.62 8.03 -24.33
C GLU A 171 1.91 7.10 -25.32
N GLU A 172 1.91 7.43 -26.61
CA GLU A 172 1.38 6.56 -27.66
C GLU A 172 2.14 5.22 -27.68
N THR A 173 3.47 5.27 -27.62
CA THR A 173 4.32 4.08 -27.52
C THR A 173 3.97 3.25 -26.29
N CYS A 174 3.80 3.88 -25.12
CA CYS A 174 3.41 3.20 -23.90
C CYS A 174 2.04 2.52 -24.01
N ALA A 175 1.06 3.15 -24.66
CA ALA A 175 -0.27 2.56 -24.83
C ALA A 175 -0.24 1.30 -25.72
N ARG A 176 0.56 1.30 -26.80
CA ARG A 176 0.79 0.13 -27.66
C ARG A 176 1.43 -1.03 -26.88
N VAL A 177 2.46 -0.72 -26.08
CA VAL A 177 3.11 -1.73 -25.22
C VAL A 177 2.14 -2.24 -24.16
N TYR A 178 1.30 -1.36 -23.58
CA TYR A 178 0.34 -1.71 -22.55
C TYR A 178 -0.68 -2.75 -23.04
N HIS A 179 -1.17 -2.61 -24.28
CA HIS A 179 -2.08 -3.60 -24.87
C HIS A 179 -1.49 -5.02 -24.83
N HIS A 180 -0.27 -5.22 -25.32
CA HIS A 180 0.38 -6.53 -25.28
C HIS A 180 0.75 -6.98 -23.86
N TYR A 181 1.07 -6.04 -22.97
CA TYR A 181 1.32 -6.33 -21.57
C TYR A 181 0.08 -6.93 -20.88
N GLU A 182 -1.11 -6.36 -21.10
CA GLU A 182 -2.38 -6.92 -20.60
C GLU A 182 -2.72 -8.27 -21.23
N GLU A 183 -2.47 -8.45 -22.54
CA GLU A 183 -2.68 -9.73 -23.21
C GLU A 183 -1.81 -10.85 -22.62
N ILE A 184 -0.53 -10.56 -22.37
CA ILE A 184 0.41 -11.51 -21.77
C ILE A 184 -0.06 -11.87 -20.36
N LEU A 185 -0.39 -10.87 -19.52
CA LEU A 185 -0.91 -11.14 -18.17
C LEU A 185 -2.15 -12.01 -18.18
N THR A 186 -3.11 -11.69 -19.06
CA THR A 186 -4.37 -12.44 -19.18
C THR A 186 -4.12 -13.89 -19.59
N ARG A 187 -3.28 -14.13 -20.61
CA ARG A 187 -2.93 -15.50 -21.05
C ARG A 187 -2.25 -16.32 -19.97
N ASN A 188 -1.43 -15.67 -19.15
CA ASN A 188 -0.75 -16.33 -18.02
C ASN A 188 -1.64 -16.51 -16.79
N ASN A 189 -2.91 -16.08 -16.86
CA ASN A 189 -3.79 -15.97 -15.71
C ASN A 189 -3.05 -15.28 -14.56
N ALA A 190 -2.52 -14.10 -14.82
CA ALA A 190 -1.68 -13.36 -13.89
C ALA A 190 -2.16 -11.92 -13.75
N LEU A 191 -2.00 -11.35 -12.56
CA LEU A 191 -2.27 -9.96 -12.25
C LEU A 191 -1.03 -9.34 -11.66
N ASP A 192 -0.78 -8.07 -11.95
CA ASP A 192 0.17 -7.29 -11.17
C ASP A 192 -0.49 -6.55 -9.99
N PHE A 193 0.33 -5.83 -9.20
CA PHE A 193 -0.17 -5.11 -8.03
C PHE A 193 -1.22 -4.05 -8.37
N ASP A 194 -1.07 -3.33 -9.50
CA ASP A 194 -2.01 -2.30 -9.90
C ASP A 194 -3.31 -2.92 -10.44
N ASP A 195 -3.23 -4.08 -11.10
CA ASP A 195 -4.39 -4.84 -11.56
C ASP A 195 -5.31 -5.28 -10.42
N LEU A 196 -4.76 -5.64 -9.25
CA LEU A 196 -5.58 -5.99 -8.10
C LEU A 196 -6.57 -4.87 -7.79
N LEU A 197 -6.14 -3.62 -7.83
CA LEU A 197 -7.02 -2.47 -7.61
C LEU A 197 -7.95 -2.25 -8.80
N MET A 198 -7.37 -2.10 -10.00
CA MET A 198 -8.13 -1.75 -11.20
C MET A 198 -9.20 -2.78 -11.55
N LYS A 199 -8.88 -4.09 -11.53
CA LYS A 199 -9.82 -5.17 -11.81
C LYS A 199 -10.89 -5.31 -10.72
N SER A 200 -10.56 -5.04 -9.45
CA SER A 200 -11.58 -5.03 -8.39
C SER A 200 -12.59 -3.89 -8.57
N VAL A 201 -12.11 -2.70 -8.95
CA VAL A 201 -13.00 -1.58 -9.30
C VAL A 201 -13.84 -1.91 -10.53
N GLN A 202 -13.23 -2.53 -11.55
CA GLN A 202 -13.93 -3.01 -12.74
C GLN A 202 -15.04 -3.99 -12.37
N LEU A 203 -14.74 -4.99 -11.52
CA LEU A 203 -15.70 -5.98 -11.06
C LEU A 203 -16.91 -5.33 -10.38
N LEU A 204 -16.67 -4.44 -9.40
CA LEU A 204 -17.76 -3.78 -8.67
C LEU A 204 -18.56 -2.82 -9.55
N ARG A 205 -17.97 -2.27 -10.61
CA ARG A 205 -18.65 -1.39 -11.55
C ARG A 205 -19.53 -2.16 -12.54
N GLU A 206 -19.01 -3.25 -13.10
CA GLU A 206 -19.64 -4.00 -14.20
C GLU A 206 -20.63 -5.07 -13.71
N PHE A 207 -20.50 -5.53 -12.46
CA PHE A 207 -21.32 -6.58 -11.87
C PHE A 207 -22.03 -6.08 -10.59
N PRO A 208 -23.17 -5.36 -10.73
CA PRO A 208 -23.89 -4.78 -9.60
C PRO A 208 -24.32 -5.79 -8.53
N GLU A 209 -24.56 -7.04 -8.89
CA GLU A 209 -24.88 -8.14 -7.98
C GLU A 209 -23.70 -8.50 -7.07
N VAL A 210 -22.48 -8.53 -7.61
CA VAL A 210 -21.25 -8.72 -6.83
C VAL A 210 -21.04 -7.51 -5.93
N ARG A 211 -21.23 -6.30 -6.46
CA ARG A 211 -21.17 -5.08 -5.63
C ARG A 211 -22.15 -5.12 -4.47
N LYS A 212 -23.41 -5.49 -4.73
CA LYS A 212 -24.45 -5.59 -3.69
C LYS A 212 -24.09 -6.64 -2.64
N LYS A 213 -23.59 -7.81 -3.03
CA LYS A 213 -23.09 -8.84 -2.09
C LYS A 213 -22.07 -8.28 -1.10
N TYR A 214 -21.14 -7.44 -1.57
CA TYR A 214 -20.13 -6.83 -0.70
C TYR A 214 -20.64 -5.62 0.08
N GLN A 215 -21.58 -4.86 -0.45
CA GLN A 215 -22.27 -3.77 0.28
C GLN A 215 -23.11 -4.32 1.43
N ASP A 216 -23.93 -5.35 1.17
CA ASP A 216 -24.78 -6.01 2.18
C ASP A 216 -23.94 -6.63 3.30
N ARG A 217 -22.75 -7.14 2.93
CA ARG A 217 -21.76 -7.63 3.89
C ARG A 217 -21.15 -6.46 4.66
N TYR A 218 -20.49 -5.52 4.01
CA TYR A 218 -19.70 -4.48 4.68
C TYR A 218 -20.51 -3.21 4.92
N GLN A 219 -21.29 -3.23 6.00
CA GLN A 219 -22.15 -2.13 6.40
C GLN A 219 -21.37 -0.95 6.98
N TYR A 220 -20.19 -1.18 7.57
CA TYR A 220 -19.30 -0.15 8.10
C TYR A 220 -17.90 -0.30 7.52
N ILE A 221 -17.36 0.78 6.96
CA ILE A 221 -16.05 0.79 6.30
C ILE A 221 -15.15 1.81 6.97
N MET A 222 -13.94 1.39 7.34
CA MET A 222 -12.91 2.23 7.94
C MET A 222 -11.69 2.25 7.03
N VAL A 223 -11.20 3.45 6.72
CA VAL A 223 -9.99 3.62 5.91
C VAL A 223 -8.99 4.50 6.65
N ASP A 224 -7.82 3.92 6.95
CA ASP A 224 -6.69 4.62 7.55
C ASP A 224 -5.74 5.16 6.46
N GLU A 225 -4.98 6.22 6.79
CA GLU A 225 -4.06 6.92 5.88
C GLU A 225 -4.70 7.34 4.54
N PHE A 226 -5.91 7.92 4.62
CA PHE A 226 -6.71 8.25 3.44
C PHE A 226 -6.04 9.26 2.49
N GLN A 227 -5.12 10.09 2.99
CA GLN A 227 -4.34 11.03 2.17
C GLN A 227 -3.46 10.33 1.12
N ASP A 228 -3.09 9.06 1.37
CA ASP A 228 -2.20 8.29 0.49
C ASP A 228 -2.96 7.42 -0.52
N THR A 229 -4.27 7.60 -0.61
CA THR A 229 -5.11 6.86 -1.57
C THR A 229 -4.95 7.40 -2.98
N ASN A 230 -4.90 6.49 -3.95
CA ASN A 230 -5.05 6.81 -5.38
C ASN A 230 -6.54 6.76 -5.79
N ILE A 231 -6.83 7.10 -7.05
CA ILE A 231 -8.20 7.10 -7.59
C ILE A 231 -8.84 5.70 -7.53
N ALA A 232 -8.10 4.64 -7.85
CA ALA A 232 -8.62 3.29 -7.80
C ALA A 232 -9.06 2.87 -6.38
N GLN A 233 -8.25 3.16 -5.36
CA GLN A 233 -8.56 2.89 -3.96
C GLN A 233 -9.76 3.71 -3.47
N TYR A 234 -9.81 4.99 -3.86
CA TYR A 234 -10.94 5.86 -3.56
C TYR A 234 -12.25 5.32 -4.17
N GLN A 235 -12.23 4.96 -5.47
CA GLN A 235 -13.41 4.41 -6.16
C GLN A 235 -13.85 3.07 -5.57
N LEU A 236 -12.90 2.21 -5.19
CA LEU A 236 -13.19 0.96 -4.49
C LEU A 236 -13.94 1.22 -3.17
N ALA A 237 -13.41 2.10 -2.32
CA ALA A 237 -14.03 2.43 -1.04
C ALA A 237 -15.43 3.04 -1.23
N ARG A 238 -15.59 3.91 -2.25
CA ARG A 238 -16.88 4.52 -2.61
C ARG A 238 -17.90 3.47 -3.06
N PHE A 239 -17.54 2.55 -3.96
CA PHE A 239 -18.47 1.50 -4.40
C PHE A 239 -18.91 0.60 -3.25
N LEU A 240 -18.03 0.30 -2.30
CA LEU A 240 -18.38 -0.51 -1.13
C LEU A 240 -19.28 0.26 -0.15
N ALA A 241 -19.08 1.57 -0.01
CA ALA A 241 -19.83 2.41 0.92
C ALA A 241 -21.18 2.91 0.39
N GLU A 242 -21.41 2.89 -0.93
CA GLU A 242 -22.53 3.59 -1.59
C GLU A 242 -23.92 3.24 -1.02
N SER A 243 -24.16 1.98 -0.62
CA SER A 243 -25.45 1.52 -0.08
C SER A 243 -25.76 2.09 1.31
N HIS A 244 -24.81 2.00 2.26
CA HIS A 244 -25.03 2.35 3.67
C HIS A 244 -24.50 3.73 4.05
N GLN A 245 -23.55 4.27 3.29
CA GLN A 245 -22.83 5.51 3.55
C GLN A 245 -22.11 5.61 4.91
N ASN A 246 -21.96 4.50 5.64
CA ASN A 246 -21.22 4.43 6.91
C ASN A 246 -19.72 4.23 6.64
N ILE A 247 -19.11 5.21 5.99
CA ILE A 247 -17.67 5.24 5.72
C ILE A 247 -16.97 6.22 6.65
N CYS A 248 -15.98 5.73 7.39
CA CYS A 248 -15.10 6.52 8.23
C CYS A 248 -13.70 6.55 7.61
N VAL A 249 -13.23 7.72 7.21
CA VAL A 249 -11.88 7.91 6.69
C VAL A 249 -11.05 8.73 7.65
N VAL A 250 -9.80 8.34 7.84
CA VAL A 250 -8.85 9.03 8.70
C VAL A 250 -7.61 9.37 7.91
N GLY A 251 -7.14 10.60 8.02
CA GLY A 251 -5.92 10.99 7.33
C GLY A 251 -5.37 12.33 7.80
N ASP A 252 -4.16 12.59 7.33
CA ASP A 252 -3.44 13.84 7.54
C ASP A 252 -2.97 14.38 6.19
N PRO A 253 -3.58 15.43 5.64
CA PRO A 253 -3.15 16.02 4.37
C PRO A 253 -1.67 16.41 4.38
N ASP A 254 -1.11 16.81 5.53
CA ASP A 254 0.28 17.23 5.67
C ASP A 254 1.27 16.03 5.60
N GLN A 255 0.77 14.78 5.63
CA GLN A 255 1.58 13.55 5.56
C GLN A 255 1.48 12.82 4.20
N SER A 256 0.86 13.42 3.19
CA SER A 256 0.79 12.82 1.85
C SER A 256 2.17 12.80 1.16
N ILE A 257 2.89 11.68 1.25
CA ILE A 257 4.25 11.50 0.71
C ILE A 257 4.33 10.53 -0.48
N TYR A 258 3.21 9.94 -0.90
CA TYR A 258 3.15 8.93 -1.97
C TYR A 258 2.62 9.47 -3.31
N SER A 259 2.71 10.78 -3.59
CA SER A 259 2.27 11.37 -4.86
C SER A 259 2.94 10.73 -6.09
N TRP A 260 4.21 10.32 -5.96
CA TRP A 260 4.95 9.58 -6.98
C TRP A 260 4.42 8.15 -7.24
N ARG A 261 3.57 7.62 -6.34
CA ARG A 261 2.78 6.38 -6.52
C ARG A 261 1.32 6.66 -6.86
N SER A 262 1.03 7.84 -7.42
CA SER A 262 -0.30 8.27 -7.82
C SER A 262 -1.29 8.50 -6.66
N ALA A 263 -0.80 8.70 -5.43
CA ALA A 263 -1.66 9.18 -4.35
C ALA A 263 -2.19 10.58 -4.70
N ASP A 264 -3.47 10.80 -4.43
CA ASP A 264 -4.16 12.04 -4.77
C ASP A 264 -4.74 12.70 -3.51
N ILE A 265 -4.05 13.73 -3.02
CA ILE A 265 -4.49 14.51 -1.87
C ILE A 265 -5.88 15.12 -2.06
N ARG A 266 -6.36 15.28 -3.31
CA ARG A 266 -7.72 15.74 -3.57
C ARG A 266 -8.76 14.78 -3.00
N ASN A 267 -8.48 13.48 -2.87
CA ASN A 267 -9.41 12.50 -2.32
C ASN A 267 -9.86 12.86 -0.89
N ILE A 268 -8.92 13.25 -0.02
CA ILE A 268 -9.26 13.68 1.35
C ILE A 268 -9.89 15.08 1.37
N LEU A 269 -9.42 15.99 0.51
CA LEU A 269 -9.93 17.37 0.45
C LEU A 269 -11.35 17.48 -0.14
N SER A 270 -11.71 16.58 -1.06
CA SER A 270 -13.02 16.55 -1.72
C SER A 270 -14.04 15.64 -1.03
N PHE A 271 -13.66 14.95 0.05
CA PHE A 271 -14.54 14.01 0.75
C PHE A 271 -15.89 14.64 1.14
N GLN A 272 -15.90 15.90 1.59
CA GLN A 272 -17.14 16.60 1.93
C GLN A 272 -18.01 16.96 0.72
N GLN A 273 -17.43 17.05 -0.48
CA GLN A 273 -18.17 17.26 -1.73
C GLN A 273 -18.86 15.96 -2.16
N ASP A 274 -18.16 14.83 -2.01
CA ASP A 274 -18.70 13.50 -2.35
C ASP A 274 -19.70 12.99 -1.31
N TYR A 275 -19.53 13.39 -0.05
CA TYR A 275 -20.41 13.07 1.07
C TYR A 275 -20.89 14.37 1.74
N PRO A 276 -21.87 15.09 1.18
CA PRO A 276 -22.34 16.38 1.72
C PRO A 276 -22.87 16.33 3.16
N LYS A 277 -23.27 15.14 3.62
CA LYS A 277 -23.74 14.89 4.99
C LYS A 277 -22.60 14.48 5.95
N SER A 278 -21.34 14.53 5.51
CA SER A 278 -20.22 14.06 6.31
C SER A 278 -20.02 14.92 7.54
N LYS A 279 -19.83 14.27 8.69
CA LYS A 279 -19.28 14.94 9.87
C LYS A 279 -17.76 14.99 9.74
N THR A 280 -17.16 16.13 10.07
CA THR A 280 -15.71 16.28 10.13
C THR A 280 -15.29 16.51 11.58
N ILE A 281 -14.29 15.75 12.02
CA ILE A 281 -13.71 15.87 13.37
C ILE A 281 -12.21 16.04 13.23
N THR A 282 -11.65 17.04 13.91
CA THR A 282 -10.21 17.32 13.90
C THR A 282 -9.56 16.80 15.18
N LEU A 283 -8.44 16.09 15.06
CA LEU A 283 -7.63 15.62 16.18
C LEU A 283 -6.32 16.42 16.24
N ASP A 284 -6.31 17.47 17.05
CA ASP A 284 -5.19 18.41 17.16
C ASP A 284 -4.19 18.08 18.27
N GLN A 285 -4.58 17.28 19.27
CA GLN A 285 -3.69 16.94 20.39
C GLN A 285 -2.71 15.82 20.01
N ASN A 286 -1.41 16.13 20.01
CA ASN A 286 -0.31 15.20 19.82
C ASN A 286 0.08 14.54 21.16
N TYR A 287 0.22 13.21 21.14
CA TYR A 287 0.62 12.42 22.32
C TYR A 287 2.01 11.79 22.17
N ARG A 288 2.75 12.10 21.11
CA ARG A 288 4.00 11.41 20.74
C ARG A 288 5.24 12.25 21.00
N SER A 289 5.18 13.52 20.66
CA SER A 289 6.33 14.41 20.58
C SER A 289 6.30 15.45 21.71
N THR A 290 7.47 15.94 22.09
CA THR A 290 7.64 17.07 23.00
C THR A 290 7.21 18.36 22.31
N SER A 291 6.98 19.43 23.09
CA SER A 291 6.52 20.70 22.52
C SER A 291 7.56 21.30 21.54
N THR A 292 8.86 21.15 21.83
CA THR A 292 9.93 21.67 20.97
C THR A 292 9.96 21.00 19.60
N ILE A 293 9.80 19.66 19.54
CA ILE A 293 9.72 18.93 18.26
C ILE A 293 8.46 19.34 17.49
N LEU A 294 7.34 19.52 18.19
CA LEU A 294 6.08 19.90 17.55
C LEU A 294 6.13 21.31 16.97
N GLU A 295 6.75 22.26 17.67
CA GLU A 295 6.95 23.63 17.20
C GLU A 295 7.86 23.68 15.97
N ALA A 296 8.96 22.93 15.97
CA ALA A 296 9.83 22.80 14.80
C ALA A 296 9.07 22.25 13.57
N ALA A 297 8.25 21.20 13.77
CA ALA A 297 7.42 20.64 12.70
C ALA A 297 6.36 21.63 12.20
N LYS A 298 5.70 22.38 13.10
CA LYS A 298 4.72 23.43 12.76
C LYS A 298 5.32 24.53 11.89
N ASN A 299 6.49 25.05 12.30
CA ASN A 299 7.16 26.12 11.57
C ASN A 299 7.67 25.66 10.20
N MET A 300 8.08 24.40 10.09
CA MET A 300 8.48 23.83 8.80
C MET A 300 7.27 23.66 7.85
N ILE A 301 6.13 23.17 8.34
CA ILE A 301 4.95 22.93 7.49
C ILE A 301 4.19 24.21 7.14
N SER A 302 4.30 25.28 7.93
CA SER A 302 3.58 26.55 7.70
C SER A 302 3.96 27.27 6.40
N ILE A 303 5.06 26.87 5.77
CA ILE A 303 5.53 27.41 4.48
C ILE A 303 4.64 26.92 3.32
N ASN A 304 3.89 25.81 3.50
CA ASN A 304 3.05 25.23 2.46
C ASN A 304 1.71 26.00 2.29
N GLY A 305 1.36 26.35 1.05
CA GLY A 305 0.21 27.23 0.77
C GLY A 305 -1.18 26.59 0.85
N ARG A 306 -1.40 25.38 0.30
CA ARG A 306 -2.71 24.71 0.30
C ARG A 306 -2.75 23.65 1.40
N ARG A 307 -3.39 23.97 2.53
CA ARG A 307 -3.41 23.13 3.74
C ARG A 307 -4.76 23.24 4.46
N ILE A 308 -5.19 22.15 5.11
CA ILE A 308 -6.21 22.22 6.16
C ILE A 308 -5.49 22.71 7.42
N GLN A 309 -5.86 23.89 7.92
CA GLN A 309 -5.24 24.44 9.13
C GLN A 309 -5.59 23.55 10.33
N ASN A 310 -4.57 22.90 10.89
CA ASN A 310 -4.66 22.15 12.13
C ASN A 310 -3.77 22.83 13.17
N ASP A 311 -4.31 23.11 14.36
CA ASP A 311 -3.59 23.77 15.45
C ASP A 311 -3.05 22.75 16.45
N LEU A 312 -2.03 22.00 16.00
CA LEU A 312 -1.50 20.87 16.75
C LEU A 312 -0.93 21.27 18.12
N PHE A 313 -1.36 20.69 19.22
CA PHE A 313 -0.78 20.99 20.54
C PHE A 313 -0.40 19.72 21.29
N THR A 314 0.42 19.83 22.33
CA THR A 314 0.82 18.68 23.16
C THR A 314 0.88 19.11 24.61
N ASP A 315 0.49 18.20 25.51
CA ASP A 315 0.65 18.34 26.97
C ASP A 315 1.95 17.68 27.46
N ASN A 316 2.75 17.13 26.53
CA ASN A 316 4.07 16.61 26.85
C ASN A 316 5.01 17.75 27.29
N ASP A 317 6.09 17.37 27.94
CA ASP A 317 7.14 18.29 28.34
C ASP A 317 7.79 18.99 27.14
N LYS A 318 8.53 20.06 27.43
CA LYS A 318 9.21 20.84 26.41
C LYS A 318 10.25 20.01 25.66
N GLY A 319 10.88 19.04 26.34
CA GLY A 319 11.94 18.22 25.79
C GLY A 319 13.23 18.98 25.50
N HIS A 320 14.18 18.26 24.91
CA HIS A 320 15.46 18.82 24.44
C HIS A 320 15.29 19.66 23.17
N LEU A 321 16.24 20.56 22.94
CA LEU A 321 16.31 21.33 21.71
C LEU A 321 16.63 20.43 20.51
N VAL A 322 16.12 20.81 19.34
CA VAL A 322 16.51 20.17 18.08
C VAL A 322 17.93 20.62 17.73
N GLU A 323 18.85 19.67 17.65
CA GLU A 323 20.24 19.93 17.26
C GLU A 323 20.43 19.74 15.75
N VAL A 324 21.17 20.67 15.14
CA VAL A 324 21.59 20.60 13.75
C VAL A 324 23.11 20.65 13.73
N ARG A 325 23.73 19.66 13.06
CA ARG A 325 25.17 19.56 12.95
C ARG A 325 25.57 19.41 11.49
N GLU A 326 26.51 20.24 11.06
CA GLU A 326 27.19 20.12 9.78
C GLU A 326 28.42 19.23 9.95
N ALA A 327 28.66 18.36 8.98
CA ALA A 327 29.83 17.48 8.91
C ALA A 327 30.59 17.75 7.60
N TYR A 328 31.90 17.53 7.59
CA TYR A 328 32.76 17.71 6.43
C TYR A 328 32.46 16.71 5.30
N ASP A 329 32.10 15.47 5.65
CA ASP A 329 31.73 14.42 4.71
C ASP A 329 30.73 13.40 5.29
N GLU A 330 30.28 12.46 4.45
CA GLU A 330 29.32 11.41 4.83
C GLU A 330 29.88 10.43 5.88
N GLY A 331 31.20 10.27 5.94
CA GLY A 331 31.87 9.39 6.90
C GLY A 331 31.90 9.99 8.29
N GLU A 332 32.16 11.30 8.40
CA GLU A 332 32.06 12.04 9.64
C GLU A 332 30.62 12.12 10.14
N GLU A 333 29.65 12.45 9.26
CA GLU A 333 28.22 12.46 9.60
C GLU A 333 27.81 11.11 10.21
N ALA A 334 28.10 10.01 9.49
CA ALA A 334 27.74 8.67 9.94
C ALA A 334 28.43 8.32 11.27
N SER A 335 29.73 8.62 11.40
CA SER A 335 30.48 8.34 12.62
C SER A 335 29.92 9.10 13.83
N PHE A 336 29.55 10.36 13.63
CA PHE A 336 28.90 11.18 14.66
C PHE A 336 27.55 10.62 15.06
N VAL A 337 26.66 10.32 14.10
CA VAL A 337 25.32 9.79 14.38
C VAL A 337 25.39 8.49 15.19
N ILE A 338 26.30 7.57 14.82
CA ILE A 338 26.46 6.30 15.54
C ILE A 338 27.07 6.52 16.92
N ALA A 339 28.04 7.43 17.06
CA ALA A 339 28.63 7.77 18.35
C ALA A 339 27.59 8.40 19.30
N GLU A 340 26.73 9.28 18.78
CA GLU A 340 25.68 9.94 19.54
C GLU A 340 24.60 8.95 19.98
N SER A 341 24.20 8.02 19.11
CA SER A 341 23.31 6.92 19.50
C SER A 341 23.90 6.08 20.64
N LYS A 342 25.21 5.79 20.62
CA LYS A 342 25.88 5.09 21.74
C LYS A 342 25.92 5.93 23.00
N ARG A 343 26.13 7.25 22.89
CA ARG A 343 26.12 8.18 24.03
C ARG A 343 24.75 8.17 24.70
N LEU A 344 23.67 8.35 23.93
CA LEU A 344 22.28 8.29 24.39
C LEU A 344 21.97 6.98 25.12
N VAL A 345 22.42 5.84 24.58
CA VAL A 345 22.20 4.53 25.22
C VAL A 345 23.01 4.35 26.51
N ARG A 346 24.23 4.88 26.56
CA ARG A 346 25.14 4.70 27.71
C ARG A 346 24.84 5.67 28.85
N GLU A 347 24.53 6.91 28.54
CA GLU A 347 24.46 8.03 29.49
C GLU A 347 23.02 8.43 29.81
N ASP A 348 22.14 8.41 28.81
CA ASP A 348 20.77 8.94 28.94
C ASP A 348 19.73 7.82 29.12
N GLY A 349 20.19 6.57 29.28
CA GLY A 349 19.35 5.42 29.63
C GLY A 349 18.48 4.86 28.50
N PHE A 350 18.69 5.31 27.26
CA PHE A 350 17.98 4.77 26.09
C PHE A 350 18.41 3.33 25.79
N LYS A 351 17.54 2.58 25.10
CA LYS A 351 17.87 1.25 24.60
C LYS A 351 18.33 1.35 23.14
N PRO A 352 19.15 0.41 22.64
CA PRO A 352 19.54 0.39 21.22
C PRO A 352 18.37 0.41 20.23
N GLY A 353 17.17 -0.04 20.64
CA GLY A 353 15.96 -0.02 19.82
C GLY A 353 15.19 1.31 19.84
N ASP A 354 15.58 2.27 20.68
CA ASP A 354 14.90 3.57 20.83
C ASP A 354 15.46 4.61 19.84
N CYS A 355 16.63 4.36 19.25
CA CYS A 355 17.24 5.23 18.25
C CYS A 355 16.84 4.79 16.82
N ALA A 356 16.43 5.76 15.99
CA ALA A 356 16.15 5.55 14.57
C ALA A 356 16.89 6.58 13.72
N VAL A 357 17.57 6.12 12.66
CA VAL A 357 18.22 6.99 11.67
C VAL A 357 17.39 6.98 10.40
N MET A 358 16.95 8.17 9.98
CA MET A 358 16.11 8.36 8.79
C MET A 358 16.90 9.11 7.72
N TYR A 359 16.80 8.65 6.48
CA TYR A 359 17.50 9.23 5.32
C TYR A 359 16.59 9.30 4.10
N ARG A 360 16.94 10.13 3.13
CA ARG A 360 16.09 10.45 1.98
C ARG A 360 16.10 9.37 0.91
N ILE A 361 17.26 8.74 0.67
CA ILE A 361 17.45 7.68 -0.33
C ILE A 361 18.24 6.51 0.26
N ASN A 362 17.95 5.28 -0.19
CA ASN A 362 18.59 4.07 0.33
C ASN A 362 20.12 4.05 0.14
N ALA A 363 20.66 4.75 -0.85
CA ALA A 363 22.10 4.82 -1.06
C ALA A 363 22.85 5.43 0.14
N GLN A 364 22.19 6.30 0.92
CA GLN A 364 22.75 6.89 2.14
C GLN A 364 22.92 5.89 3.29
N SER A 365 22.29 4.69 3.22
CA SER A 365 22.46 3.70 4.28
C SER A 365 23.90 3.20 4.37
N ARG A 366 24.64 3.18 3.25
CA ARG A 366 25.95 2.56 3.17
C ARG A 366 26.96 3.14 4.18
N ALA A 367 27.11 4.46 4.22
CA ALA A 367 28.05 5.12 5.15
C ALA A 367 27.68 4.85 6.62
N LEU A 368 26.38 4.84 6.94
CA LEU A 368 25.85 4.51 8.27
C LEU A 368 26.10 3.04 8.65
N GLU A 369 25.94 2.11 7.71
CA GLU A 369 26.21 0.69 7.92
C GLU A 369 27.71 0.43 8.15
N GLU A 370 28.58 1.06 7.36
CA GLU A 370 30.04 0.99 7.54
C GLU A 370 30.45 1.58 8.91
N ALA A 371 29.89 2.72 9.32
CA ALA A 371 30.13 3.29 10.64
C ALA A 371 29.63 2.38 11.79
N CYS A 372 28.47 1.72 11.63
CA CYS A 372 27.98 0.74 12.60
C CYS A 372 28.95 -0.44 12.74
N LEU A 373 29.45 -0.98 11.63
CA LEU A 373 30.41 -2.08 11.62
C LEU A 373 31.73 -1.67 12.30
N HIS A 374 32.28 -0.50 11.97
CA HIS A 374 33.52 0.01 12.56
C HIS A 374 33.40 0.25 14.07
N GLN A 375 32.26 0.74 14.55
CA GLN A 375 32.04 1.05 15.96
C GLN A 375 31.44 -0.11 16.77
N GLY A 376 31.23 -1.27 16.16
CA GLY A 376 30.64 -2.46 16.79
C GLY A 376 29.18 -2.27 17.21
N THR A 377 28.45 -1.37 16.53
CA THR A 377 27.05 -1.05 16.85
C THR A 377 26.12 -2.00 16.10
N LYS A 378 25.24 -2.68 16.85
CA LYS A 378 24.19 -3.51 16.25
C LYS A 378 23.14 -2.60 15.62
N TYR A 379 22.78 -2.87 14.38
CA TYR A 379 21.75 -2.12 13.66
C TYR A 379 20.76 -3.06 12.97
N ARG A 380 19.60 -2.51 12.59
CA ARG A 380 18.61 -3.19 11.77
C ARG A 380 18.22 -2.30 10.60
N LEU A 381 18.57 -2.72 9.38
CA LEU A 381 18.14 -2.02 8.18
C LEU A 381 16.69 -2.36 7.85
N VAL A 382 15.83 -1.34 7.82
CA VAL A 382 14.44 -1.48 7.37
C VAL A 382 14.39 -1.28 5.85
N GLY A 383 13.97 -2.31 5.10
CA GLY A 383 13.86 -2.21 3.65
C GLY A 383 15.12 -2.57 2.84
N GLY A 384 16.11 -3.23 3.46
CA GLY A 384 17.29 -3.80 2.77
C GLY A 384 16.96 -4.92 1.76
N ILE A 385 17.95 -5.77 1.41
CA ILE A 385 17.74 -6.87 0.45
C ILE A 385 16.56 -7.73 0.90
N ARG A 386 15.44 -7.59 0.17
CA ARG A 386 14.18 -8.25 0.51
C ARG A 386 14.38 -9.76 0.41
N PHE A 387 13.97 -10.50 1.44
CA PHE A 387 14.07 -11.95 1.50
C PHE A 387 13.57 -12.64 0.20
N TYR A 388 12.41 -12.21 -0.30
CA TYR A 388 11.80 -12.73 -1.53
C TYR A 388 12.51 -12.35 -2.84
N LYS A 389 13.52 -11.48 -2.81
CA LYS A 389 14.35 -11.16 -3.99
C LYS A 389 15.58 -12.05 -4.11
N ARG A 390 15.87 -12.88 -3.09
CA ARG A 390 16.97 -13.84 -3.14
C ARG A 390 16.68 -14.88 -4.21
N ARG A 391 17.71 -15.25 -4.99
CA ARG A 391 17.56 -16.13 -6.15
C ARG A 391 16.95 -17.47 -5.75
N GLU A 392 17.48 -18.09 -4.71
CA GLU A 392 17.03 -19.39 -4.19
C GLU A 392 15.57 -19.35 -3.71
N VAL A 393 15.16 -18.25 -3.07
CA VAL A 393 13.77 -18.06 -2.62
C VAL A 393 12.85 -17.88 -3.83
N LYS A 394 13.24 -17.07 -4.81
CA LYS A 394 12.46 -16.87 -6.04
C LYS A 394 12.33 -18.14 -6.87
N ASP A 395 13.40 -18.90 -6.99
CA ASP A 395 13.38 -20.15 -7.77
C ASP A 395 12.44 -21.17 -7.10
N LEU A 396 12.45 -21.28 -5.77
CA LEU A 396 11.48 -22.10 -5.04
C LEU A 396 10.04 -21.59 -5.20
N MET A 397 9.81 -20.27 -5.08
CA MET A 397 8.49 -19.68 -5.28
C MET A 397 7.96 -19.95 -6.69
N ALA A 398 8.81 -19.84 -7.72
CA ALA A 398 8.42 -20.13 -9.09
C ALA A 398 8.01 -21.59 -9.32
N TYR A 399 8.62 -22.55 -8.62
CA TYR A 399 8.12 -23.93 -8.58
C TYR A 399 6.71 -24.04 -7.99
N LEU A 400 6.47 -23.35 -6.87
CA LEU A 400 5.14 -23.36 -6.23
C LEU A 400 4.10 -22.67 -7.10
N HIS A 401 4.47 -21.57 -7.78
CA HIS A 401 3.62 -20.89 -8.75
C HIS A 401 3.27 -21.80 -9.92
N MET A 402 4.23 -22.52 -10.49
CA MET A 402 3.98 -23.47 -11.58
C MET A 402 2.99 -24.58 -11.17
N VAL A 403 3.10 -25.11 -9.94
CA VAL A 403 2.17 -26.13 -9.43
C VAL A 403 0.77 -25.56 -9.21
N HIS A 404 0.66 -24.32 -8.76
CA HIS A 404 -0.61 -23.67 -8.47
C HIS A 404 -1.31 -23.12 -9.72
N ASN A 405 -0.54 -22.54 -10.64
CA ASN A 405 -0.97 -21.92 -11.89
C ASN A 405 -0.11 -22.42 -13.06
N PRO A 406 -0.53 -23.49 -13.75
CA PRO A 406 0.18 -24.03 -14.91
C PRO A 406 0.22 -23.10 -16.12
N HIS A 407 -0.60 -22.04 -16.14
CA HIS A 407 -0.61 -21.03 -17.20
C HIS A 407 0.52 -20.01 -17.07
N ASP A 408 1.26 -20.00 -15.96
CA ASP A 408 2.32 -19.03 -15.68
C ASP A 408 3.64 -19.35 -16.40
N ASP A 409 3.71 -19.01 -17.68
CA ASP A 409 4.88 -19.24 -18.54
C ASP A 409 6.13 -18.50 -18.03
N VAL A 410 5.96 -17.38 -17.30
CA VAL A 410 7.07 -16.60 -16.74
C VAL A 410 7.78 -17.41 -15.65
N ASN A 411 7.03 -17.97 -14.70
CA ASN A 411 7.58 -18.79 -13.64
C ASN A 411 8.04 -20.15 -14.17
N VAL A 412 7.34 -20.76 -15.13
CA VAL A 412 7.80 -21.98 -15.83
C VAL A 412 9.16 -21.75 -16.48
N GLY A 413 9.30 -20.70 -17.29
CA GLY A 413 10.54 -20.36 -17.98
C GLY A 413 11.70 -20.10 -17.02
N ARG A 414 11.42 -19.60 -15.80
CA ARG A 414 12.42 -19.38 -14.76
C ARG A 414 13.01 -20.69 -14.23
N VAL A 415 12.18 -21.71 -13.96
CA VAL A 415 12.61 -22.92 -13.23
C VAL A 415 12.79 -24.16 -14.09
N ILE A 416 12.35 -24.12 -15.36
CA ILE A 416 12.41 -25.28 -16.27
C ILE A 416 13.82 -25.88 -16.36
N ASN A 417 14.87 -25.06 -16.26
CA ASN A 417 16.26 -25.50 -16.28
C ASN A 417 17.03 -25.21 -14.96
N VAL A 418 16.31 -25.09 -13.83
CA VAL A 418 16.92 -24.88 -12.49
C VAL A 418 16.37 -25.91 -11.50
N PRO A 419 17.06 -27.02 -11.16
CA PRO A 419 18.45 -27.35 -11.54
C PRO A 419 18.60 -27.67 -13.04
N PRO A 420 19.83 -27.64 -13.58
CA PRO A 420 20.08 -27.91 -15.00
C PRO A 420 19.52 -29.26 -15.45
N ARG A 421 18.70 -29.24 -16.51
CA ARG A 421 18.07 -30.41 -17.16
C ARG A 421 18.47 -30.57 -18.62
N GLY A 422 19.44 -29.78 -19.10
CA GLY A 422 19.87 -29.78 -20.51
C GLY A 422 18.91 -29.02 -21.45
N ILE A 423 17.99 -28.21 -20.91
CA ILE A 423 17.04 -27.42 -21.69
C ILE A 423 17.67 -26.07 -22.01
N GLY A 424 18.17 -25.91 -23.24
CA GLY A 424 18.80 -24.69 -23.71
C GLY A 424 17.81 -23.62 -24.20
N ALA A 425 18.31 -22.40 -24.40
CA ALA A 425 17.49 -21.26 -24.84
C ALA A 425 16.71 -21.51 -26.14
N LYS A 426 17.33 -22.18 -27.12
CA LYS A 426 16.67 -22.53 -28.39
C LYS A 426 15.50 -23.50 -28.18
N SER A 427 15.67 -24.51 -27.32
CA SER A 427 14.61 -25.47 -26.98
C SER A 427 13.44 -24.78 -26.28
N MET A 428 13.72 -23.88 -25.33
CA MET A 428 12.68 -23.08 -24.66
C MET A 428 11.91 -22.20 -25.65
N GLN A 429 12.62 -21.53 -26.57
CA GLN A 429 11.98 -20.69 -27.57
C GLN A 429 11.11 -21.51 -28.54
N GLN A 430 11.57 -22.68 -28.96
CA GLN A 430 10.77 -23.59 -29.81
C GLN A 430 9.51 -24.08 -29.08
N MET A 431 9.64 -24.46 -27.81
CA MET A 431 8.52 -24.88 -26.96
C MET A 431 7.51 -23.74 -26.79
N ALA A 432 7.97 -22.53 -26.44
CA ALA A 432 7.12 -21.36 -26.28
C ALA A 432 6.40 -20.98 -27.59
N ASN A 433 7.10 -21.05 -28.73
CA ASN A 433 6.49 -20.78 -30.04
C ASN A 433 5.44 -21.84 -30.43
N TRP A 434 5.72 -23.12 -30.15
CA TRP A 434 4.78 -24.21 -30.41
C TRP A 434 3.52 -24.08 -29.54
N ALA A 435 3.71 -23.83 -28.24
CA ALA A 435 2.63 -23.62 -27.27
C ALA A 435 1.75 -22.43 -27.69
N ARG A 436 2.38 -21.31 -28.06
CA ARG A 436 1.69 -20.11 -28.59
C ARG A 436 0.91 -20.40 -29.87
N GLY A 437 1.47 -21.19 -30.78
CA GLY A 437 0.78 -21.57 -32.03
C GLY A 437 -0.43 -22.49 -31.83
N LYS A 438 -0.58 -23.08 -30.63
CA LYS A 438 -1.69 -23.96 -30.24
C LYS A 438 -2.62 -23.35 -29.20
N ASP A 439 -2.35 -22.11 -28.76
CA ASP A 439 -3.05 -21.45 -27.65
C ASP A 439 -3.04 -22.30 -26.37
N LEU A 440 -1.90 -22.95 -26.10
CA LEU A 440 -1.68 -23.79 -24.92
C LEU A 440 -0.61 -23.15 -24.01
N PRO A 441 -0.68 -23.38 -22.68
CA PRO A 441 0.40 -23.01 -21.76
C PRO A 441 1.71 -23.70 -22.09
N MET A 442 2.85 -23.06 -21.82
CA MET A 442 4.17 -23.65 -22.00
C MET A 442 4.32 -24.94 -21.17
N PHE A 443 3.71 -25.00 -19.99
CA PHE A 443 3.70 -26.20 -19.16
C PHE A 443 3.06 -27.41 -19.86
N SER A 444 2.05 -27.20 -20.71
CA SER A 444 1.39 -28.29 -21.46
C SER A 444 2.22 -28.81 -22.64
N ALA A 445 3.26 -28.06 -23.04
CA ALA A 445 4.20 -28.44 -24.08
C ALA A 445 5.43 -29.20 -23.55
N MET A 446 5.58 -29.27 -22.23
CA MET A 446 6.55 -30.13 -21.53
C MET A 446 6.05 -31.57 -21.48
#